data_AF-A0AAD5QFU1-F1
#
_entry.id   AF-A0AAD5QFU1-F1
#
_cell.length_a   1.000
_cell.length_b   1.000
_cell.length_c   1.000
_cell.angle_alpha   90.00
_cell.angle_beta   90.00
_cell.angle_gamma   90.00
#
_symmetry.space_group_name_H-M   'P 1'
#
loop_
_entity.id
_entity.type
_entity.pdbx_description
1 polymer ?
#
loop_
_entity_poly.entity_id
_entity_poly.type
_entity_poly.pdbx_seq_one_letter_code
_entity_poly.pdbx_strand_id
1 'polypeptide(L)'
;MINSTYFEYLLIFLVSISSFVMTSQDDLLNNKCRYCHFLVATFQAGLRRTARNHFAGGDTAWEERNLGKYATSETRFIETMEDICKKSAVTDGHMYSGLENLESKCAHLVEEYEEVLEEYYYKHQSNNMTSWLCESRLQLCCPDGHYGKDCTKCPGLELSGSVCYAHGSCHGDGSRLGTGTCKCDHGYSGNMCRKCAPDFYEKSKSENSVVCEKCSDACSGGCTAAGPKACVRCRSGWTKTDEGCVDIDECEVETSCVKANEKCINEPGSFKCECIDGYKREKDECVLDVEAEKAESEETTDDDEEGDDSAEKTEL
;
A
#
# COMPACT_ATOMS: atom_id res chain seq x y z
N MET A 1 -9.39 -2.74 62.74
CA MET A 1 -9.99 -3.35 61.54
C MET A 1 -9.68 -2.42 60.38
N ILE A 2 -8.64 -2.73 59.61
CA ILE A 2 -8.33 -1.99 58.39
C ILE A 2 -9.37 -2.43 57.36
N ASN A 3 -10.10 -1.47 56.79
CA ASN A 3 -11.26 -1.70 55.94
C ASN A 3 -10.91 -2.61 54.75
N SER A 4 -11.61 -3.75 54.65
CA SER A 4 -11.47 -4.74 53.57
C SER A 4 -11.60 -4.14 52.17
N THR A 5 -12.35 -3.04 52.04
CA THR A 5 -12.54 -2.31 50.78
C THR A 5 -11.27 -1.62 50.31
N TYR A 6 -10.43 -1.10 51.23
CA TYR A 6 -9.20 -0.40 50.88
C TYR A 6 -8.15 -1.34 50.27
N PHE A 7 -8.15 -2.61 50.69
CA PHE A 7 -7.24 -3.63 50.18
C PHE A 7 -7.63 -4.08 48.76
N GLU A 8 -8.93 -4.19 48.47
CA GLU A 8 -9.43 -4.49 47.13
C GLU A 8 -9.16 -3.34 46.14
N TYR A 9 -9.38 -2.09 46.53
CA TYR A 9 -9.05 -0.95 45.66
C TYR A 9 -7.54 -0.84 45.39
N LEU A 10 -6.68 -1.11 46.38
CA LEU A 10 -5.24 -1.11 46.19
C LEU A 10 -4.80 -2.24 45.25
N LEU A 11 -5.38 -3.43 45.37
CA LEU A 11 -5.12 -4.56 44.46
C LEU A 11 -5.58 -4.26 43.03
N ILE A 12 -6.77 -3.67 42.85
CA ILE A 12 -7.27 -3.28 41.52
C ILE A 12 -6.37 -2.20 40.90
N PHE A 13 -5.90 -1.23 41.69
CA PHE A 13 -5.00 -0.16 41.23
C PHE A 13 -3.60 -0.71 40.85
N LEU A 14 -3.08 -1.67 41.61
CA LEU A 14 -1.81 -2.35 41.29
C LEU A 14 -1.95 -3.25 40.05
N VAL A 15 -3.08 -3.95 39.88
CA VAL A 15 -3.36 -4.75 38.69
C VAL A 15 -3.53 -3.86 37.46
N SER A 16 -4.24 -2.73 37.55
CA SER A 16 -4.39 -1.80 36.43
C SER A 16 -3.08 -1.12 36.03
N ILE A 17 -2.22 -0.77 36.99
CA ILE A 17 -0.84 -0.31 36.71
C ILE A 17 -0.03 -1.43 36.04
N SER A 18 -0.12 -2.68 36.51
CA SER A 18 0.60 -3.80 35.89
C SER A 18 0.15 -4.09 34.46
N SER A 19 -1.15 -4.03 34.18
CA SER A 19 -1.72 -4.21 32.84
C SER A 19 -1.33 -3.07 31.89
N PHE A 20 -1.22 -1.84 32.39
CA PHE A 20 -0.79 -0.67 31.61
C PHE A 20 0.73 -0.69 31.32
N VAL A 21 1.54 -1.18 32.28
CA VAL A 21 2.99 -1.38 32.09
C VAL A 21 3.26 -2.51 31.08
N MET A 22 2.48 -3.60 31.09
CA MET A 22 2.64 -4.70 30.13
C MET A 22 2.41 -4.26 28.68
N THR A 23 1.41 -3.41 28.40
CA THR A 23 1.08 -2.98 27.02
C THR A 23 2.14 -2.05 26.40
N SER A 24 2.82 -1.23 27.20
CA SER A 24 3.85 -0.30 26.70
C SER A 24 5.20 -0.96 26.41
N GLN A 25 5.54 -2.02 27.15
CA GLN A 25 6.81 -2.74 27.02
C GLN A 25 6.78 -3.77 25.88
N ASP A 26 5.62 -4.38 25.62
CA ASP A 26 5.40 -5.25 24.46
C ASP A 26 5.48 -4.46 23.13
N ASP A 27 4.96 -3.24 23.07
CA ASP A 27 4.99 -2.43 21.85
C ASP A 27 6.38 -1.86 21.51
N LEU A 28 7.21 -1.63 22.55
CA LEU A 28 8.62 -1.29 22.37
C LEU A 28 9.43 -2.48 21.85
N LEU A 29 9.22 -3.68 22.39
CA LEU A 29 9.87 -4.90 21.91
C LEU A 29 9.45 -5.23 20.48
N ASN A 30 8.17 -4.98 20.15
CA ASN A 30 7.59 -5.29 18.84
C ASN A 30 8.17 -4.49 17.68
N ASN A 31 8.67 -3.28 17.97
CA ASN A 31 9.08 -2.33 16.95
C ASN A 31 10.59 -2.01 16.98
N LYS A 32 11.41 -2.64 17.85
CA LYS A 32 12.87 -2.36 17.92
C LYS A 32 13.56 -2.47 16.57
N CYS A 33 13.20 -3.47 15.76
CA CYS A 33 13.75 -3.61 14.42
C CYS A 33 13.43 -2.39 13.55
N ARG A 34 12.17 -1.95 13.53
CA ARG A 34 11.74 -0.78 12.75
C ARG A 34 12.42 0.52 13.22
N TYR A 35 12.62 0.68 14.52
CA TYR A 35 13.40 1.81 15.06
C TYR A 35 14.88 1.72 14.66
N CYS A 36 15.48 0.53 14.62
CA CYS A 36 16.84 0.33 14.10
C CYS A 36 16.94 0.66 12.61
N HIS A 37 15.97 0.25 11.79
CA HIS A 37 15.91 0.66 10.37
C HIS A 37 15.81 2.18 10.21
N PHE A 38 15.03 2.85 11.05
CA PHE A 38 14.94 4.32 11.05
C PHE A 38 16.27 4.98 11.45
N LEU A 39 16.95 4.45 12.47
CA LEU A 39 18.30 4.88 12.85
C LEU A 39 19.25 4.73 11.67
N VAL A 40 19.31 3.55 11.04
CA VAL A 40 20.17 3.30 9.88
C VAL A 40 19.85 4.23 8.71
N ALA A 41 18.56 4.44 8.41
CA ALA A 41 18.14 5.31 7.32
C ALA A 41 18.58 6.78 7.56
N THR A 42 18.39 7.29 8.77
CA THR A 42 18.81 8.65 9.14
C THR A 42 20.34 8.80 9.19
N PHE A 43 21.06 7.80 9.70
CA PHE A 43 22.53 7.77 9.68
C PHE A 43 23.08 7.77 8.25
N GLN A 44 22.53 6.92 7.37
CA GLN A 44 22.92 6.90 5.95
C GLN A 44 22.56 8.21 5.24
N ALA A 45 21.44 8.85 5.59
CA ALA A 45 21.11 10.17 5.08
C ALA A 45 22.17 11.21 5.51
N GLY A 46 22.62 11.17 6.76
CA GLY A 46 23.75 11.96 7.27
C GLY A 46 25.03 11.72 6.47
N LEU A 47 25.41 10.45 6.25
CA LEU A 47 26.59 10.10 5.45
C LEU A 47 26.51 10.65 4.01
N ARG A 48 25.33 10.64 3.40
CA ARG A 48 25.09 11.19 2.06
C ARG A 48 25.15 12.72 2.06
N ARG A 49 24.57 13.37 3.07
CA ARG A 49 24.61 14.82 3.25
C ARG A 49 26.04 15.32 3.39
N THR A 50 26.87 14.61 4.17
CA THR A 50 28.28 14.93 4.40
C THR A 50 29.24 14.31 3.37
N ALA A 51 28.72 13.59 2.36
CA ALA A 51 29.55 13.01 1.29
C ALA A 51 29.99 14.06 0.26
N ARG A 52 29.20 15.13 0.08
CA ARG A 52 29.50 16.25 -0.80
C ARG A 52 29.73 17.48 0.08
N ASN A 53 30.99 17.84 0.28
CA ASN A 53 31.37 19.04 1.01
C ASN A 53 30.54 20.24 0.56
N HIS A 54 29.91 20.96 1.49
CA HIS A 54 29.61 22.37 1.27
C HIS A 54 30.77 23.20 1.80
N PHE A 55 31.61 23.57 0.83
CA PHE A 55 32.56 24.67 0.76
C PHE A 55 32.44 25.77 1.82
N ALA A 56 33.48 25.88 2.64
CA ALA A 56 33.84 27.10 3.36
C ALA A 56 35.22 27.64 2.92
N GLY A 57 35.58 27.49 1.63
CA GLY A 57 36.65 28.28 0.99
C GLY A 57 38.11 27.87 1.28
N GLY A 58 38.45 26.59 1.12
CA GLY A 58 39.83 26.07 1.19
C GLY A 58 40.36 25.52 -0.13
N ASP A 59 41.69 25.45 -0.27
CA ASP A 59 42.42 25.04 -1.48
C ASP A 59 42.26 23.53 -1.79
N THR A 60 41.69 23.21 -2.95
CA THR A 60 41.28 21.87 -3.39
C THR A 60 42.46 20.86 -3.47
N ALA A 61 43.69 21.34 -3.63
CA ALA A 61 44.89 20.50 -3.73
C ALA A 61 45.45 20.01 -2.37
N TRP A 62 45.13 20.69 -1.26
CA TRP A 62 45.36 20.20 0.09
C TRP A 62 44.27 19.21 0.49
N GLU A 63 43.05 19.47 0.03
CA GLU A 63 41.85 18.67 0.29
C GLU A 63 41.94 17.29 -0.36
N GLU A 64 42.29 17.16 -1.64
CA GLU A 64 42.44 15.84 -2.31
C GLU A 64 43.47 14.91 -1.63
N ARG A 65 44.50 15.49 -0.99
CA ARG A 65 45.52 14.73 -0.23
C ARG A 65 45.06 14.32 1.18
N ASN A 66 44.01 14.94 1.70
CA ASN A 66 43.48 14.73 3.05
C ASN A 66 42.03 14.22 3.09
N LEU A 67 41.31 14.10 1.97
CA LEU A 67 39.91 13.63 1.90
C LEU A 67 39.72 12.23 2.50
N GLY A 68 40.74 11.36 2.38
CA GLY A 68 40.77 10.08 3.10
C GLY A 68 40.71 10.23 4.63
N LYS A 69 41.15 11.38 5.18
CA LYS A 69 41.05 11.72 6.61
C LYS A 69 39.69 12.31 6.99
N TYR A 70 39.08 13.16 6.15
CA TYR A 70 37.75 13.73 6.46
C TYR A 70 36.65 12.67 6.36
N ALA A 71 36.71 11.79 5.36
CA ALA A 71 35.74 10.70 5.22
C ALA A 71 35.66 9.79 6.46
N THR A 72 36.73 9.76 7.26
CA THR A 72 36.86 8.98 8.50
C THR A 72 37.23 9.87 9.69
N SER A 73 36.88 11.16 9.69
CA SER A 73 37.18 12.07 10.82
C SER A 73 36.05 12.09 11.84
N GLU A 74 36.40 12.41 13.08
CA GLU A 74 35.43 12.68 14.15
C GLU A 74 34.48 13.82 13.78
N THR A 75 34.98 14.88 13.14
CA THR A 75 34.14 15.98 12.65
C THR A 75 33.03 15.50 11.73
N ARG A 76 33.35 14.67 10.73
CA ARG A 76 32.34 14.15 9.80
C ARG A 76 31.40 13.16 10.49
N PHE A 77 31.85 12.44 11.51
CA PHE A 77 30.99 11.60 12.33
C PHE A 77 29.94 12.45 13.08
N ILE A 78 30.35 13.52 13.75
CA ILE A 78 29.41 14.42 14.46
C ILE A 78 28.41 15.06 13.49
N GLU A 79 28.87 15.58 12.34
CA GLU A 79 28.00 16.15 11.29
C GLU A 79 27.01 15.11 10.70
N THR A 80 27.43 13.85 10.64
CA THR A 80 26.57 12.74 10.22
C THR A 80 25.47 12.48 11.25
N MET A 81 25.79 12.64 12.54
CA MET A 81 24.88 12.38 13.66
C MET A 81 23.91 13.53 13.98
N GLU A 82 24.12 14.75 13.47
CA GLU A 82 23.29 15.94 13.81
C GLU A 82 21.78 15.73 13.66
N ASP A 83 21.36 15.13 12.54
CA ASP A 83 19.94 14.85 12.23
C ASP A 83 19.56 13.37 12.45
N ILE A 84 20.38 12.61 13.20
CA ILE A 84 20.05 11.22 13.46
C ILE A 84 18.71 11.11 14.19
N CYS A 85 17.90 10.12 13.82
CA CYS A 85 16.56 9.90 14.36
C CYS A 85 15.58 11.08 14.15
N LYS A 86 15.87 12.04 13.26
CA LYS A 86 14.92 13.08 12.87
C LYS A 86 14.12 12.67 11.64
N LYS A 87 12.79 12.85 11.69
CA LYS A 87 11.92 12.58 10.54
C LYS A 87 12.29 13.44 9.33
N SER A 88 12.76 14.66 9.55
CA SER A 88 13.23 15.58 8.50
C SER A 88 14.42 15.05 7.71
N ALA A 89 15.19 14.09 8.24
CA ALA A 89 16.35 13.52 7.57
C ALA A 89 16.00 12.51 6.46
N VAL A 90 14.76 12.03 6.40
CA VAL A 90 14.30 11.03 5.42
C VAL A 90 13.11 11.55 4.63
N THR A 91 13.09 11.27 3.33
CA THR A 91 12.03 11.74 2.42
C THR A 91 10.79 10.85 2.44
N ASP A 92 10.91 9.59 2.88
CA ASP A 92 9.83 8.61 2.92
C ASP A 92 9.36 8.34 4.37
N GLY A 93 8.61 9.29 4.92
CA GLY A 93 8.04 9.16 6.26
C GLY A 93 6.93 8.10 6.37
N HIS A 94 6.34 7.67 5.23
CA HIS A 94 5.23 6.72 5.21
C HIS A 94 5.65 5.32 5.66
N MET A 95 6.91 4.92 5.40
CA MET A 95 7.46 3.64 5.83
C MET A 95 7.44 3.46 7.37
N TYR A 96 7.48 4.55 8.11
CA TYR A 96 7.48 4.57 9.58
C TYR A 96 6.13 5.00 10.16
N SER A 97 5.08 5.04 9.34
CA SER A 97 3.71 5.28 9.80
C SER A 97 3.29 4.20 10.83
N GLY A 98 2.48 4.63 11.80
CA GLY A 98 2.02 3.78 12.90
C GLY A 98 3.03 3.54 14.03
N LEU A 99 4.24 4.12 13.97
CA LEU A 99 5.19 4.08 15.09
C LEU A 99 4.99 5.26 16.04
N GLU A 100 4.52 4.98 17.25
CA GLU A 100 4.44 5.99 18.31
C GLU A 100 5.83 6.44 18.77
N ASN A 101 5.97 7.74 19.04
CA ASN A 101 7.19 8.36 19.58
C ASN A 101 8.47 8.01 18.80
N LEU A 102 8.38 7.90 17.47
CA LEU A 102 9.45 7.45 16.57
C LEU A 102 10.81 8.09 16.87
N GLU A 103 10.89 9.41 16.91
CA GLU A 103 12.16 10.14 17.09
C GLU A 103 12.75 9.87 18.48
N SER A 104 11.91 9.86 19.52
CA SER A 104 12.35 9.63 20.91
C SER A 104 12.82 8.19 21.14
N LYS A 105 12.07 7.19 20.65
CA LYS A 105 12.46 5.78 20.76
C LYS A 105 13.72 5.47 19.94
N CYS A 106 13.91 6.14 18.80
CA CYS A 106 15.15 6.04 18.03
C CYS A 106 16.32 6.71 18.76
N ALA A 107 16.12 7.91 19.33
CA ALA A 107 17.15 8.60 20.10
C ALA A 107 17.65 7.75 21.28
N HIS A 108 16.76 7.05 21.98
CA HIS A 108 17.15 6.09 23.03
C HIS A 108 18.04 4.96 22.48
N LEU A 109 17.81 4.46 21.27
CA LEU A 109 18.71 3.46 20.66
C LEU A 109 20.09 4.06 20.34
N VAL A 110 20.14 5.33 19.93
CA VAL A 110 21.41 6.03 19.67
C VAL A 110 22.19 6.18 20.97
N GLU A 111 21.54 6.60 22.04
CA GLU A 111 22.16 6.73 23.38
C GLU A 111 22.65 5.37 23.91
N GLU A 112 21.86 4.30 23.73
CA GLU A 112 22.21 2.96 24.20
C GLU A 112 23.38 2.34 23.41
N TYR A 113 23.54 2.70 22.13
CA TYR A 113 24.47 2.04 21.20
C TYR A 113 25.48 2.99 20.55
N GLU A 114 25.78 4.14 21.15
CA GLU A 114 26.70 5.16 20.63
C GLU A 114 28.08 4.58 20.26
N GLU A 115 28.67 3.79 21.17
CA GLU A 115 29.98 3.13 20.94
C GLU A 115 29.96 2.19 19.71
N VAL A 116 28.81 1.55 19.45
CA VAL A 116 28.65 0.63 18.32
C VAL A 116 28.51 1.40 17.01
N LEU A 117 27.85 2.56 17.03
CA LEU A 117 27.74 3.45 15.87
C LEU A 117 29.10 4.05 15.50
N GLU A 118 29.88 4.41 16.51
CA GLU A 118 31.26 4.88 16.34
C GLU A 118 32.15 3.77 15.74
N GLU A 119 32.06 2.55 16.28
CA GLU A 119 32.74 1.37 15.74
C GLU A 119 32.37 1.14 14.26
N TYR A 120 31.08 1.24 13.92
CA TYR A 120 30.61 1.12 12.54
C TYR A 120 31.26 2.16 11.64
N TYR A 121 31.22 3.43 12.08
CA TYR A 121 31.74 4.55 11.32
C TYR A 121 33.23 4.38 11.00
N TYR A 122 34.06 4.02 11.98
CA TYR A 122 35.50 3.97 11.72
C TYR A 122 35.97 2.66 11.06
N LYS A 123 35.27 1.54 11.28
CA LYS A 123 35.78 0.21 10.90
C LYS A 123 34.91 -0.54 9.89
N HIS A 124 33.65 -0.15 9.70
CA HIS A 124 32.66 -0.97 8.98
C HIS A 124 31.79 -0.21 7.99
N GLN A 125 32.15 1.03 7.60
CA GLN A 125 31.44 1.79 6.55
C GLN A 125 31.32 1.05 5.20
N SER A 126 32.17 0.05 4.93
CA SER A 126 32.09 -0.81 3.73
C SER A 126 30.98 -1.87 3.78
N ASN A 127 30.42 -2.15 4.97
CA ASN A 127 29.39 -3.15 5.17
C ASN A 127 28.00 -2.56 4.93
N ASN A 128 26.99 -3.41 4.71
CA ASN A 128 25.61 -2.96 4.80
C ASN A 128 25.28 -2.67 6.28
N MET A 129 25.01 -1.40 6.60
CA MET A 129 24.73 -0.98 7.98
C MET A 129 23.55 -1.73 8.60
N THR A 130 22.49 -2.02 7.85
CA THR A 130 21.32 -2.75 8.37
C THR A 130 21.72 -4.14 8.82
N SER A 131 22.42 -4.89 7.96
CA SER A 131 22.82 -6.27 8.28
C SER A 131 23.93 -6.33 9.32
N TRP A 132 24.83 -5.35 9.34
CA TRP A 132 25.87 -5.26 10.36
C TRP A 132 25.31 -4.84 11.72
N LEU A 133 24.57 -3.73 11.78
CA LEU A 133 24.07 -3.15 13.02
C LEU A 133 22.83 -3.88 13.53
N CYS A 134 21.75 -3.89 12.75
CA CYS A 134 20.45 -4.33 13.22
C CYS A 134 20.31 -5.85 13.29
N GLU A 135 20.90 -6.59 12.34
CA GLU A 135 20.80 -8.05 12.29
C GLU A 135 21.90 -8.74 13.11
N SER A 136 23.17 -8.41 12.86
CA SER A 136 24.32 -9.14 13.42
C SER A 136 24.75 -8.63 14.80
N ARG A 137 24.92 -7.31 14.94
CA ARG A 137 25.50 -6.70 16.14
C ARG A 137 24.51 -6.52 17.28
N LEU A 138 23.33 -5.98 16.98
CA LEU A 138 22.28 -5.71 17.97
C LEU A 138 21.20 -6.81 18.03
N GLN A 139 21.15 -7.70 17.03
CA GLN A 139 20.17 -8.79 16.93
C GLN A 139 18.71 -8.33 17.08
N LEU A 140 18.40 -7.09 16.69
CA LEU A 140 17.06 -6.51 16.75
C LEU A 140 16.20 -6.94 15.55
N CYS A 141 16.82 -7.19 14.41
CA CYS A 141 16.18 -7.60 13.16
C CYS A 141 16.60 -9.01 12.73
N CYS A 142 15.79 -9.57 11.84
CA CYS A 142 16.12 -10.72 11.02
C CYS A 142 16.49 -10.28 9.60
N PRO A 143 17.25 -11.11 8.85
CA PRO A 143 17.42 -10.90 7.42
C PRO A 143 16.07 -10.90 6.70
N ASP A 144 15.98 -10.20 5.57
CA ASP A 144 14.79 -10.21 4.73
C ASP A 144 14.34 -11.65 4.41
N GLY A 145 13.04 -11.88 4.46
CA GLY A 145 12.42 -13.18 4.31
C GLY A 145 12.48 -14.08 5.54
N HIS A 146 12.82 -13.57 6.72
CA HIS A 146 12.86 -14.35 7.96
C HIS A 146 12.06 -13.65 9.08
N TYR A 147 11.57 -14.44 10.03
CA TYR A 147 10.71 -13.95 11.10
C TYR A 147 10.93 -14.69 12.44
N GLY A 148 10.48 -14.07 13.52
CA GLY A 148 10.48 -14.68 14.86
C GLY A 148 11.86 -14.70 15.53
N LYS A 149 11.90 -15.18 16.78
CA LYS A 149 13.08 -15.07 17.65
C LYS A 149 14.33 -15.68 17.02
N ASP A 150 14.16 -16.84 16.38
CA ASP A 150 15.22 -17.61 15.75
C ASP A 150 15.46 -17.23 14.28
N CYS A 151 14.78 -16.21 13.74
CA CYS A 151 14.78 -15.86 12.32
C CYS A 151 14.50 -17.07 11.43
N THR A 152 13.35 -17.69 11.62
CA THR A 152 12.87 -18.76 10.76
C THR A 152 12.52 -18.21 9.38
N LYS A 153 12.81 -18.96 8.31
CA LYS A 153 12.47 -18.57 6.94
C LYS A 153 10.96 -18.46 6.76
N CYS A 154 10.53 -17.37 6.13
CA CYS A 154 9.16 -17.19 5.69
C CYS A 154 8.78 -18.24 4.64
N PRO A 155 7.49 -18.65 4.58
CA PRO A 155 7.02 -19.59 3.58
C PRO A 155 7.29 -19.11 2.15
N GLY A 156 7.64 -20.01 1.24
CA GLY A 156 7.94 -19.71 -0.16
C GLY A 156 9.39 -19.33 -0.46
N LEU A 157 10.12 -18.75 0.50
CA LEU A 157 11.46 -18.19 0.26
C LEU A 157 12.46 -19.20 -0.33
N GLU A 158 12.52 -20.42 0.21
CA GLU A 158 13.45 -21.45 -0.27
C GLU A 158 13.08 -22.00 -1.66
N LEU A 159 11.79 -22.00 -1.99
CA LEU A 159 11.27 -22.66 -3.19
C LEU A 159 11.21 -21.71 -4.37
N SER A 160 10.77 -20.47 -4.17
CA SER A 160 10.62 -19.47 -5.24
C SER A 160 11.66 -18.36 -5.19
N GLY A 161 12.50 -18.30 -4.16
CA GLY A 161 13.39 -17.16 -3.90
C GLY A 161 12.65 -15.92 -3.39
N SER A 162 11.37 -16.03 -3.04
CA SER A 162 10.55 -14.91 -2.57
C SER A 162 9.56 -15.37 -1.52
N VAL A 163 9.28 -14.51 -0.54
CA VAL A 163 8.27 -14.79 0.48
C VAL A 163 6.89 -14.95 -0.16
N CYS A 164 6.10 -15.89 0.36
CA CYS A 164 4.73 -16.15 -0.06
C CYS A 164 4.58 -16.32 -1.59
N TYR A 165 5.57 -16.96 -2.23
CA TYR A 165 5.62 -17.17 -3.70
C TYR A 165 5.53 -15.88 -4.53
N ALA A 166 5.97 -14.75 -3.97
CA ALA A 166 5.83 -13.42 -4.56
C ALA A 166 4.37 -12.97 -4.80
N HIS A 167 3.41 -13.58 -4.10
CA HIS A 167 1.98 -13.28 -4.17
C HIS A 167 1.39 -12.94 -2.80
N GLY A 168 2.20 -12.33 -1.93
CA GLY A 168 1.78 -11.87 -0.62
C GLY A 168 2.93 -11.39 0.25
N SER A 169 2.59 -11.01 1.48
CA SER A 169 3.54 -10.58 2.52
C SER A 169 3.58 -11.57 3.69
N CYS A 170 4.76 -11.75 4.27
CA CYS A 170 4.96 -12.60 5.43
C CYS A 170 4.79 -11.81 6.74
N HIS A 171 3.97 -12.32 7.66
CA HIS A 171 3.81 -11.66 8.95
C HIS A 171 5.08 -11.75 9.80
N GLY A 172 5.71 -10.60 10.04
CA GLY A 172 6.96 -10.52 10.80
C GLY A 172 8.21 -10.59 9.94
N ASP A 173 8.08 -10.40 8.62
CA ASP A 173 9.23 -10.34 7.72
C ASP A 173 10.26 -9.29 8.19
N GLY A 174 11.53 -9.72 8.28
CA GLY A 174 12.65 -8.94 8.80
C GLY A 174 12.63 -8.73 10.32
N SER A 175 11.62 -9.24 11.04
CA SER A 175 11.43 -8.99 12.47
C SER A 175 11.73 -10.20 13.33
N ARG A 176 12.23 -9.97 14.56
CA ARG A 176 12.39 -11.00 15.61
C ARG A 176 11.06 -11.50 16.18
N LEU A 177 9.94 -11.03 15.65
CA LEU A 177 8.59 -11.36 16.08
C LEU A 177 7.73 -11.70 14.87
N GLY A 178 6.53 -12.21 15.15
CA GLY A 178 5.56 -12.59 14.15
C GLY A 178 5.37 -14.09 13.99
N THR A 179 4.32 -14.44 13.26
CA THR A 179 3.84 -15.82 13.09
C THR A 179 4.35 -16.47 11.81
N GLY A 180 4.86 -15.70 10.85
CA GLY A 180 5.26 -16.18 9.53
C GLY A 180 4.10 -16.52 8.60
N THR A 181 2.86 -16.17 8.98
CA THR A 181 1.69 -16.42 8.14
C THR A 181 1.70 -15.47 6.95
N CYS A 182 1.40 -16.00 5.76
CA CYS A 182 1.27 -15.19 4.56
C CYS A 182 -0.07 -14.48 4.48
N LYS A 183 -0.04 -13.17 4.21
CA LYS A 183 -1.18 -12.38 3.76
C LYS A 183 -1.10 -12.28 2.23
N CYS A 184 -2.01 -12.98 1.54
CA CYS A 184 -1.97 -13.07 0.09
C CYS A 184 -2.51 -11.84 -0.63
N ASP A 185 -1.94 -11.58 -1.79
CA ASP A 185 -2.41 -10.58 -2.73
C ASP A 185 -3.75 -10.98 -3.35
N HIS A 186 -4.45 -9.99 -3.89
CA HIS A 186 -5.75 -10.23 -4.53
C HIS A 186 -5.64 -11.25 -5.66
N GLY A 187 -6.50 -12.27 -5.62
CA GLY A 187 -6.49 -13.38 -6.57
C GLY A 187 -5.73 -14.62 -6.11
N TYR A 188 -5.01 -14.54 -4.99
CA TYR A 188 -4.24 -15.64 -4.43
C TYR A 188 -4.76 -16.06 -3.05
N SER A 189 -4.52 -17.32 -2.69
CA SER A 189 -5.01 -17.92 -1.45
C SER A 189 -4.10 -19.05 -0.95
N GLY A 190 -4.40 -19.51 0.26
CA GLY A 190 -3.65 -20.56 0.94
C GLY A 190 -2.50 -20.03 1.80
N ASN A 191 -1.88 -20.93 2.56
CA ASN A 191 -0.82 -20.60 3.52
C ASN A 191 0.47 -20.05 2.90
N MET A 192 0.69 -20.29 1.60
CA MET A 192 1.86 -19.83 0.85
C MET A 192 1.48 -18.98 -0.37
N CYS A 193 0.22 -18.57 -0.49
CA CYS A 193 -0.29 -17.81 -1.64
C CYS A 193 -0.05 -18.47 -3.00
N ARG A 194 0.01 -19.81 -3.00
CA ARG A 194 0.25 -20.64 -4.19
C ARG A 194 -1.02 -21.25 -4.78
N LYS A 195 -2.21 -20.84 -4.30
CA LYS A 195 -3.49 -21.26 -4.85
C LYS A 195 -4.22 -20.03 -5.36
N CYS A 196 -5.09 -20.19 -6.34
CA CYS A 196 -5.97 -19.12 -6.75
C CYS A 196 -7.09 -18.94 -5.74
N ALA A 197 -7.55 -17.70 -5.57
CA ALA A 197 -8.73 -17.37 -4.79
C ALA A 197 -10.01 -17.91 -5.47
N PRO A 198 -11.15 -17.99 -4.78
CA PRO A 198 -12.38 -18.61 -5.32
C PRO A 198 -12.88 -18.08 -6.67
N ASP A 199 -12.65 -16.80 -6.98
CA ASP A 199 -13.07 -16.17 -8.25
C ASP A 199 -11.93 -16.06 -9.28
N PHE A 200 -10.90 -16.90 -9.11
CA PHE A 200 -9.72 -16.94 -9.97
C PHE A 200 -9.41 -18.38 -10.37
N TYR A 201 -8.87 -18.56 -11.57
CA TYR A 201 -8.43 -19.85 -12.08
C TYR A 201 -6.92 -19.86 -12.36
N GLU A 202 -6.34 -21.06 -12.33
CA GLU A 202 -4.92 -21.26 -12.64
C GLU A 202 -4.71 -21.18 -14.16
N LYS A 203 -4.09 -20.09 -14.62
CA LYS A 203 -3.74 -19.91 -16.04
C LYS A 203 -2.49 -20.70 -16.40
N SER A 204 -1.50 -20.65 -15.52
CA SER A 204 -0.23 -21.36 -15.70
C SER A 204 0.42 -21.63 -14.35
N LYS A 205 1.15 -22.74 -14.28
CA LYS A 205 1.89 -23.13 -13.08
C LYS A 205 3.28 -23.59 -13.45
N SER A 206 4.24 -23.07 -12.72
CA SER A 206 5.64 -23.47 -12.74
C SER A 206 6.02 -24.09 -11.39
N GLU A 207 7.26 -24.55 -11.30
CA GLU A 207 7.83 -25.02 -10.04
C GLU A 207 7.79 -23.91 -8.97
N ASN A 208 8.07 -22.66 -9.37
CA ASN A 208 8.35 -21.55 -8.47
C ASN A 208 7.25 -20.48 -8.43
N SER A 209 6.23 -20.54 -9.29
CA SER A 209 5.16 -19.52 -9.35
C SER A 209 3.88 -20.09 -9.96
N VAL A 210 2.74 -19.53 -9.55
CA VAL A 210 1.41 -19.79 -10.10
C VAL A 210 0.83 -18.47 -10.61
N VAL A 211 0.22 -18.49 -11.79
CA VAL A 211 -0.44 -17.30 -12.33
C VAL A 211 -1.94 -17.51 -12.26
N CYS A 212 -2.61 -16.67 -11.47
CA CYS A 212 -4.05 -16.69 -11.30
C CYS A 212 -4.70 -15.58 -12.11
N GLU A 213 -5.74 -15.91 -12.85
CA GLU A 213 -6.52 -14.95 -13.64
C GLU A 213 -7.97 -14.96 -13.17
N LYS A 214 -8.62 -13.78 -13.18
CA LYS A 214 -9.98 -13.62 -12.71
C LYS A 214 -10.94 -14.39 -13.62
N CYS A 215 -11.95 -15.02 -13.04
CA CYS A 215 -13.07 -15.59 -13.77
C CYS A 215 -13.87 -14.50 -14.50
N SER A 216 -14.65 -14.92 -15.51
CA SER A 216 -15.66 -14.04 -16.12
C SER A 216 -16.64 -13.55 -15.05
N ASP A 217 -17.10 -12.29 -15.17
CA ASP A 217 -18.06 -11.70 -14.24
C ASP A 217 -19.40 -12.45 -14.21
N ALA A 218 -19.71 -13.17 -15.30
CA ALA A 218 -20.83 -14.09 -15.42
C ALA A 218 -20.76 -15.30 -14.49
N CYS A 219 -19.59 -15.62 -13.92
CA CYS A 219 -19.39 -16.80 -13.09
C CYS A 219 -19.80 -16.55 -11.63
N SER A 220 -20.34 -17.60 -10.99
CA SER A 220 -20.52 -17.70 -9.55
C SER A 220 -19.89 -18.99 -9.00
N GLY A 221 -19.12 -18.86 -7.91
CA GLY A 221 -18.44 -19.99 -7.29
C GLY A 221 -17.24 -20.54 -8.07
N GLY A 222 -16.57 -19.68 -8.84
CA GLY A 222 -15.33 -20.00 -9.55
C GLY A 222 -15.49 -20.48 -10.99
N CYS A 223 -14.34 -20.73 -11.63
CA CYS A 223 -14.23 -21.15 -13.02
C CYS A 223 -12.99 -22.04 -13.22
N THR A 224 -12.96 -22.76 -14.34
CA THR A 224 -11.87 -23.70 -14.68
C THR A 224 -10.87 -23.16 -15.70
N ALA A 225 -11.26 -22.12 -16.44
CA ALA A 225 -10.50 -21.50 -17.51
C ALA A 225 -11.08 -20.11 -17.82
N ALA A 226 -10.53 -19.44 -18.84
CA ALA A 226 -11.02 -18.16 -19.33
C ALA A 226 -12.47 -18.23 -19.86
N GLY A 227 -13.20 -17.14 -19.69
CA GLY A 227 -14.49 -16.90 -20.34
C GLY A 227 -15.69 -17.57 -19.66
N PRO A 228 -16.92 -17.27 -20.15
CA PRO A 228 -18.18 -17.67 -19.51
C PRO A 228 -18.49 -19.17 -19.66
N LYS A 229 -17.85 -19.87 -20.61
CA LYS A 229 -18.00 -21.32 -20.79
C LYS A 229 -17.49 -22.11 -19.59
N ALA A 230 -16.40 -21.64 -19.02
CA ALA A 230 -15.67 -22.32 -17.97
C ALA A 230 -16.20 -22.07 -16.55
N CYS A 231 -17.28 -21.29 -16.42
CA CYS A 231 -17.93 -21.05 -15.14
C CYS A 231 -18.49 -22.35 -14.54
N VAL A 232 -18.25 -22.56 -13.25
CA VAL A 232 -18.85 -23.66 -12.48
C VAL A 232 -20.36 -23.47 -12.38
N ARG A 233 -20.81 -22.25 -12.10
CA ARG A 233 -22.21 -21.82 -12.16
C ARG A 233 -22.31 -20.41 -12.74
N CYS A 234 -23.47 -20.07 -13.27
CA CYS A 234 -23.77 -18.71 -13.69
C CYS A 234 -24.17 -17.87 -12.47
N ARG A 235 -23.79 -16.60 -12.49
CA ARG A 235 -24.23 -15.59 -11.53
C ARG A 235 -25.71 -15.25 -11.79
N SER A 236 -26.40 -14.71 -10.80
CA SER A 236 -27.76 -14.17 -10.99
C SER A 236 -27.75 -13.12 -12.11
N GLY A 237 -28.81 -13.09 -12.94
CA GLY A 237 -28.85 -12.30 -14.18
C GLY A 237 -28.20 -13.00 -15.38
N TRP A 238 -27.66 -14.22 -15.21
CA TRP A 238 -27.06 -15.00 -16.29
C TRP A 238 -27.68 -16.40 -16.36
N THR A 239 -27.81 -16.93 -17.57
CA THR A 239 -28.32 -18.28 -17.84
C THR A 239 -27.27 -19.17 -18.49
N LYS A 240 -27.27 -20.47 -18.19
CA LYS A 240 -26.29 -21.42 -18.75
C LYS A 240 -26.76 -21.92 -20.12
N THR A 241 -25.95 -21.71 -21.15
CA THR A 241 -26.14 -22.18 -22.52
C THR A 241 -24.91 -22.98 -23.00
N ASP A 242 -24.95 -23.49 -24.24
CA ASP A 242 -23.81 -24.10 -24.91
C ASP A 242 -22.64 -23.11 -25.13
N GLU A 243 -22.95 -21.81 -25.16
CA GLU A 243 -21.97 -20.73 -25.27
C GLU A 243 -21.38 -20.31 -23.92
N GLY A 244 -21.87 -20.90 -22.81
CA GLY A 244 -21.46 -20.60 -21.46
C GLY A 244 -22.54 -19.83 -20.70
N CYS A 245 -22.14 -19.07 -19.69
CA CYS A 245 -23.07 -18.15 -19.03
C CYS A 245 -23.33 -16.95 -19.95
N VAL A 246 -24.56 -16.83 -20.41
CA VAL A 246 -25.04 -15.74 -21.27
C VAL A 246 -25.96 -14.87 -20.43
N ASP A 247 -25.84 -13.56 -20.63
CA ASP A 247 -26.63 -12.57 -19.96
C ASP A 247 -28.13 -12.77 -20.24
N ILE A 248 -28.97 -12.59 -19.23
CA ILE A 248 -30.42 -12.63 -19.41
C ILE A 248 -30.84 -11.21 -19.79
N ASP A 249 -31.33 -11.01 -21.01
CA ASP A 249 -31.88 -9.71 -21.37
C ASP A 249 -33.27 -9.57 -20.73
N GLU A 250 -33.31 -8.94 -19.55
CA GLU A 250 -34.57 -8.72 -18.88
C GLU A 250 -35.47 -7.73 -19.64
N CYS A 251 -34.94 -6.88 -20.52
CA CYS A 251 -35.72 -5.94 -21.32
C CYS A 251 -36.54 -6.60 -22.43
N GLU A 252 -36.24 -7.85 -22.80
CA GLU A 252 -37.10 -8.64 -23.69
C GLU A 252 -38.39 -9.10 -23.00
N VAL A 253 -38.52 -8.91 -21.68
CA VAL A 253 -39.72 -9.23 -20.92
C VAL A 253 -40.56 -7.97 -20.71
N GLU A 254 -41.83 -7.97 -21.14
CA GLU A 254 -42.74 -6.80 -21.04
C GLU A 254 -42.96 -6.28 -19.60
N THR A 255 -42.63 -7.07 -18.59
CA THR A 255 -42.74 -6.66 -17.18
C THR A 255 -41.53 -5.90 -16.65
N SER A 256 -40.49 -5.71 -17.46
CA SER A 256 -39.27 -4.98 -17.06
C SER A 256 -39.47 -3.49 -17.35
N CYS A 257 -39.41 -2.66 -16.29
CA CYS A 257 -39.74 -1.23 -16.30
C CYS A 257 -41.25 -0.93 -16.53
N VAL A 258 -42.06 -1.21 -15.50
CA VAL A 258 -43.53 -1.04 -15.56
C VAL A 258 -44.03 0.40 -15.40
N LYS A 259 -43.15 1.36 -15.08
CA LYS A 259 -43.57 2.75 -14.83
C LYS A 259 -43.64 3.52 -16.15
N ALA A 260 -44.53 4.51 -16.19
CA ALA A 260 -44.70 5.35 -17.38
C ALA A 260 -43.45 6.17 -17.69
N ASN A 261 -43.19 6.39 -18.98
CA ASN A 261 -42.08 7.19 -19.50
C ASN A 261 -40.69 6.64 -19.13
N GLU A 262 -40.58 5.33 -18.89
CA GLU A 262 -39.31 4.63 -18.72
C GLU A 262 -38.94 3.82 -19.98
N LYS A 263 -37.65 3.77 -20.29
CA LYS A 263 -37.01 2.83 -21.22
C LYS A 263 -36.17 1.84 -20.43
N CYS A 264 -36.27 0.57 -20.78
CA CYS A 264 -35.42 -0.47 -20.23
C CYS A 264 -34.08 -0.49 -20.96
N ILE A 265 -32.98 -0.61 -20.20
CA ILE A 265 -31.62 -0.75 -20.72
C ILE A 265 -31.01 -1.99 -20.08
N ASN A 266 -30.68 -2.98 -20.92
CA ASN A 266 -30.02 -4.20 -20.48
C ASN A 266 -28.55 -3.91 -20.10
N GLU A 267 -28.10 -4.45 -18.97
CA GLU A 267 -26.74 -4.32 -18.45
C GLU A 267 -26.18 -5.73 -18.13
N PRO A 268 -24.86 -5.98 -18.17
CA PRO A 268 -24.34 -7.31 -17.87
C PRO A 268 -24.70 -7.78 -16.45
N GLY A 269 -25.59 -8.76 -16.35
CA GLY A 269 -26.12 -9.37 -15.13
C GLY A 269 -27.28 -8.62 -14.49
N SER A 270 -27.84 -7.60 -15.14
CA SER A 270 -28.95 -6.79 -14.61
C SER A 270 -29.61 -5.93 -15.68
N PHE A 271 -30.62 -5.14 -15.32
CA PHE A 271 -31.14 -4.09 -16.18
C PHE A 271 -31.37 -2.83 -15.36
N LYS A 272 -31.45 -1.69 -16.04
CA LYS A 272 -31.88 -0.42 -15.45
C LYS A 272 -33.01 0.19 -16.24
N CYS A 273 -33.90 0.87 -15.53
CA CYS A 273 -34.94 1.69 -16.11
C CYS A 273 -34.46 3.14 -16.11
N GLU A 274 -34.36 3.75 -17.29
CA GLU A 274 -34.05 5.17 -17.43
C GLU A 274 -35.27 5.92 -17.93
N CYS A 275 -35.40 7.19 -17.60
CA CYS A 275 -36.47 8.00 -18.20
C CYS A 275 -36.21 8.15 -19.70
N ILE A 276 -37.28 8.16 -20.49
CA ILE A 276 -37.18 8.50 -21.91
C ILE A 276 -36.75 9.95 -22.08
N ASP A 277 -36.24 10.29 -23.27
CA ASP A 277 -35.71 11.61 -23.56
C ASP A 277 -36.80 12.68 -23.36
N GLY A 278 -36.44 13.82 -22.75
CA GLY A 278 -37.39 14.86 -22.32
C GLY A 278 -38.07 14.59 -20.96
N TYR A 279 -37.68 13.53 -20.24
CA TYR A 279 -38.18 13.23 -18.90
C TYR A 279 -37.03 13.06 -17.90
N LYS A 280 -37.25 13.48 -16.65
CA LYS A 280 -36.32 13.30 -15.53
C LYS A 280 -36.93 12.48 -14.41
N ARG A 281 -36.07 11.82 -13.65
CA ARG A 281 -36.49 10.98 -12.51
C ARG A 281 -36.78 11.87 -11.29
N GLU A 282 -38.04 11.96 -10.91
CA GLU A 282 -38.47 12.59 -9.66
C GLU A 282 -39.05 11.56 -8.70
N LYS A 283 -38.34 11.36 -7.57
CA LYS A 283 -38.54 10.27 -6.61
C LYS A 283 -38.39 8.90 -7.29
N ASP A 284 -39.46 8.45 -7.91
CA ASP A 284 -39.62 7.12 -8.49
C ASP A 284 -40.36 7.16 -9.83
N GLU A 285 -40.78 8.33 -10.32
CA GLU A 285 -41.53 8.48 -11.56
C GLU A 285 -40.76 9.36 -12.55
N CYS A 286 -40.95 9.09 -13.84
CA CYS A 286 -40.40 9.93 -14.90
C CYS A 286 -41.40 11.03 -15.24
N VAL A 287 -41.02 12.28 -14.91
CA VAL A 287 -41.80 13.48 -15.17
C VAL A 287 -41.15 14.32 -16.25
N LEU A 288 -41.94 15.10 -16.98
CA LEU A 288 -41.43 15.95 -18.05
C LEU A 288 -40.33 16.90 -17.54
N ASP A 289 -39.20 16.91 -18.23
CA ASP A 289 -38.08 17.79 -17.92
C ASP A 289 -38.24 19.14 -18.63
N VAL A 290 -39.09 19.98 -18.06
CA VAL A 290 -39.39 21.34 -18.56
C VAL A 290 -38.18 22.29 -18.56
N GLU A 291 -37.06 21.88 -17.94
CA GLU A 291 -35.81 22.66 -17.87
C GLU A 291 -34.87 22.30 -19.03
N ALA A 292 -34.88 21.04 -19.50
CA ALA A 292 -34.11 20.59 -20.65
C ALA A 292 -34.63 21.19 -21.98
N GLU A 293 -35.95 21.33 -22.14
CA GLU A 293 -36.54 21.96 -23.34
C GLU A 293 -36.16 23.44 -23.51
N LYS A 294 -35.80 24.15 -22.43
CA LYS A 294 -35.31 25.53 -22.52
C LYS A 294 -33.86 25.61 -22.99
N ALA A 295 -33.03 24.65 -22.62
CA ALA A 295 -31.62 24.61 -23.01
C ALA A 295 -31.43 24.29 -24.50
N GLU A 296 -32.23 23.38 -25.06
CA GLU A 296 -32.18 23.06 -26.51
C GLU A 296 -32.72 24.20 -27.40
N SER A 297 -33.56 25.09 -26.86
CA SER A 297 -34.06 26.28 -27.59
C SER A 297 -33.10 27.48 -27.61
N GLU A 298 -32.04 27.46 -26.79
CA GLU A 298 -31.02 28.52 -26.74
C GLU A 298 -29.76 28.18 -27.57
N GLU A 299 -29.58 26.93 -28.02
CA GLU A 299 -28.40 26.49 -28.79
C GLU A 299 -28.54 26.61 -30.33
N THR A 300 -29.67 27.08 -30.85
CA THR A 300 -29.90 27.29 -32.30
C THR A 300 -30.01 28.75 -32.75
N THR A 301 -29.51 29.70 -31.96
CA THR A 301 -29.41 31.11 -32.38
C THR A 301 -28.01 31.65 -32.17
N ASP A 302 -27.04 31.17 -32.94
CA ASP A 302 -25.77 31.87 -33.20
C ASP A 302 -25.12 31.23 -34.43
N ASP A 303 -25.74 31.41 -35.61
CA ASP A 303 -25.03 31.49 -36.88
C ASP A 303 -25.97 32.13 -37.92
N ASP A 304 -25.42 33.08 -38.68
CA ASP A 304 -25.98 33.82 -39.83
C ASP A 304 -26.74 35.14 -39.54
N GLU A 305 -26.00 36.26 -39.53
CA GLU A 305 -26.14 37.32 -40.55
C GLU A 305 -25.06 38.42 -40.40
N GLU A 306 -24.00 38.37 -41.21
CA GLU A 306 -23.46 39.56 -41.90
C GLU A 306 -23.01 39.12 -43.31
N GLY A 307 -23.96 39.13 -44.25
CA GLY A 307 -23.69 39.37 -45.68
C GLY A 307 -24.17 40.78 -45.98
N ASP A 308 -23.34 41.67 -46.50
CA ASP A 308 -23.03 41.88 -47.93
C ASP A 308 -23.43 43.35 -48.18
N ASP A 309 -22.78 44.26 -48.91
CA ASP A 309 -21.97 44.26 -50.12
C ASP A 309 -21.48 45.74 -50.15
N SER A 310 -20.31 46.17 -50.63
CA SER A 310 -19.98 46.13 -52.05
C SER A 310 -18.66 46.86 -52.31
N ALA A 311 -17.81 46.14 -53.04
CA ALA A 311 -17.12 46.56 -54.26
C ALA A 311 -17.34 48.03 -54.70
N GLU A 312 -16.39 48.78 -55.25
CA GLU A 312 -15.08 48.51 -55.80
C GLU A 312 -14.62 49.85 -56.38
N LYS A 313 -13.36 50.21 -56.24
CA LYS A 313 -12.72 51.04 -57.26
C LYS A 313 -11.49 50.30 -57.69
N THR A 314 -11.73 49.48 -58.69
CA THR A 314 -10.77 49.02 -59.66
C THR A 314 -9.86 50.25 -59.94
N GLU A 315 -8.57 50.10 -60.19
CA GLU A 315 -8.27 49.31 -61.37
C GLU A 315 -9.24 49.78 -62.51
N LEU A 316 -9.32 51.13 -62.58
CA LEU A 316 -9.87 52.11 -63.53
C LEU A 316 -11.36 52.51 -63.49
#